data_AF-A0A0R8LKY3-F1
#
_entry.id   AF-A0A0R8LKY3-F1
#
_cell.length_a   1.000
_cell.length_b   1.000
_cell.length_c   1.000
_cell.angle_alpha   90.00
_cell.angle_beta   90.00
_cell.angle_gamma   90.00
#
_symmetry.space_group_name_H-M   'P 1'
#
loop_
_entity.id
_entity.type
_entity.pdbx_description
1 polymer ?
#
loop_
_entity_poly.entity_id
_entity_poly.type
_entity_poly.pdbx_seq_one_letter_code
_entity_poly.pdbx_strand_id
1 'polypeptide(L)'
;MLDSLLQRHFSKALRIKLTKNDFKEKGIRFELDAYKFKVACTFAPVWYAHARYYPADGDPIPRTFGRHPSAHGVSRLQYSRINTIYALMLVTTVIKFFDTELPR
;
A
#
# COMPACT_ATOMS: atom_id res chain seq x y z
N MET A 1 -0.60 15.81 10.06
CA MET A 1 -1.90 15.45 9.45
C MET A 1 -1.72 15.31 7.94
N LEU A 2 -2.47 14.43 7.26
CA LEU A 2 -2.34 14.16 5.80
C LEU A 2 -2.43 15.46 4.98
N ASP A 3 -3.36 16.34 5.33
CA ASP A 3 -3.56 17.61 4.63
C ASP A 3 -2.34 18.52 4.65
N SER A 4 -1.62 18.59 5.77
CA SER A 4 -0.39 19.38 5.88
C SER A 4 0.73 18.81 4.98
N LEU A 5 0.82 17.48 4.87
CA LEU A 5 1.77 16.82 3.95
C LEU A 5 1.40 17.11 2.50
N LEU A 6 0.11 16.98 2.15
CA LEU A 6 -0.35 17.28 0.80
C LEU A 6 -0.08 18.75 0.45
N GLN A 7 -0.39 19.68 1.35
CA GLN A 7 -0.14 21.12 1.18
C GLN A 7 1.34 21.43 0.99
N ARG A 8 2.23 20.75 1.72
CA ARG A 8 3.68 20.95 1.62
C ARG A 8 4.27 20.44 0.31
N HIS A 9 3.75 19.32 -0.21
CA HIS A 9 4.39 18.60 -1.32
C HIS A 9 3.71 18.80 -2.69
N PHE A 10 2.48 19.31 -2.73
CA PHE A 10 1.72 19.45 -3.97
C PHE A 10 1.18 20.87 -4.16
N SER A 11 1.20 21.33 -5.41
CA SER A 11 0.52 22.57 -5.79
C SER A 11 -0.98 22.49 -5.51
N LYS A 12 -1.63 23.64 -5.28
CA LYS A 12 -3.09 23.70 -5.08
C LYS A 12 -3.85 22.98 -6.19
N ALA A 13 -3.44 23.16 -7.45
CA ALA A 13 -4.07 22.52 -8.60
C ALA A 13 -3.96 20.98 -8.55
N LEU A 14 -2.79 20.44 -8.21
CA LEU A 14 -2.60 18.99 -8.07
C LEU A 14 -3.40 18.42 -6.90
N ARG A 15 -3.44 19.12 -5.75
CA ARG A 15 -4.25 18.68 -4.61
C ARG A 15 -5.72 18.56 -4.97
N ILE A 16 -6.27 19.57 -5.65
CA ILE A 16 -7.66 19.52 -6.11
C ILE A 16 -7.87 18.31 -7.03
N LYS A 17 -6.96 18.02 -7.96
CA LYS A 17 -7.07 16.82 -8.81
C LYS A 17 -7.03 15.51 -8.01
N LEU A 18 -6.21 15.43 -6.96
CA LEU A 18 -6.04 14.22 -6.15
C LEU A 18 -7.17 13.98 -5.15
N THR A 19 -7.75 15.04 -4.59
CA THR A 19 -8.71 14.94 -3.47
C THR A 19 -10.14 15.28 -3.87
N LYS A 20 -10.37 15.87 -5.05
CA LYS A 20 -11.72 16.16 -5.52
C LYS A 20 -12.44 14.84 -5.76
N ASN A 21 -13.50 14.63 -4.99
CA ASN A 21 -14.43 13.53 -5.15
C ASN A 21 -15.83 14.12 -5.39
N ASP A 22 -16.29 14.06 -6.64
CA ASP A 22 -17.63 14.50 -7.06
C ASP A 22 -18.54 13.32 -7.45
N PHE A 23 -18.21 12.11 -6.99
CA PHE A 23 -18.96 10.89 -7.30
C PHE A 23 -20.44 10.97 -6.89
N LYS A 24 -20.74 11.64 -5.77
CA LYS A 24 -22.13 11.88 -5.33
C LYS A 24 -22.89 12.83 -6.27
N GLU A 25 -22.23 13.91 -6.72
CA GLU A 25 -22.85 14.93 -7.58
C GLU A 25 -23.04 14.43 -9.02
N LYS A 26 -22.09 13.64 -9.53
CA LYS A 26 -22.12 13.10 -10.89
C LYS A 26 -22.89 11.79 -11.03
N GLY A 27 -23.35 11.21 -9.94
CA GLY A 27 -23.96 9.88 -9.93
C GLY A 27 -23.00 8.74 -10.34
N ILE A 28 -21.71 9.05 -10.57
CA ILE A 28 -20.69 8.06 -10.90
C ILE A 28 -20.32 7.33 -9.61
N ARG A 29 -20.71 6.06 -9.50
CA ARG A 29 -20.29 5.20 -8.41
C ARG A 29 -19.13 4.35 -8.91
N PHE A 30 -17.91 4.71 -8.52
CA PHE A 30 -16.84 3.72 -8.57
C PHE A 30 -17.24 2.61 -7.59
N GLU A 31 -17.39 1.37 -8.07
CA GLU A 31 -17.73 0.23 -7.21
C GLU A 31 -16.53 -0.14 -6.34
N LEU A 32 -16.24 0.72 -5.34
CA LEU A 32 -15.22 0.49 -4.33
C LEU A 32 -15.45 -0.83 -3.58
N ASP A 33 -16.72 -1.24 -3.51
CA ASP A 33 -17.14 -2.49 -2.89
C ASP A 33 -17.07 -3.72 -3.81
N ALA A 34 -16.69 -3.56 -5.07
CA ALA A 34 -16.49 -4.70 -5.95
C ALA A 34 -15.42 -5.62 -5.37
N TYR A 35 -15.81 -6.88 -5.09
CA TYR A 35 -14.93 -7.87 -4.48
C TYR A 35 -13.59 -8.00 -5.21
N LYS A 36 -13.61 -8.05 -6.55
CA LYS A 36 -12.39 -8.12 -7.38
C LYS A 36 -11.47 -6.91 -7.19
N PHE A 37 -12.03 -5.71 -7.03
CA PHE A 37 -11.25 -4.50 -6.79
C PHE A 37 -10.61 -4.54 -5.39
N LYS A 38 -11.38 -4.88 -4.36
CA LYS A 38 -10.88 -5.05 -2.99
C LYS A 38 -9.78 -6.11 -2.91
N VAL A 39 -9.96 -7.25 -3.58
CA VAL A 39 -8.94 -8.31 -3.69
C VAL A 39 -7.69 -7.78 -4.36
N ALA A 40 -7.80 -7.07 -5.48
CA ALA A 40 -6.65 -6.50 -6.18
C ALA A 40 -5.88 -5.50 -5.31
N CYS A 41 -6.57 -4.56 -4.66
CA CYS A 41 -5.96 -3.58 -3.76
C CYS A 41 -5.31 -4.22 -2.52
N THR A 42 -5.83 -5.36 -2.06
CA THR A 42 -5.32 -6.06 -0.87
C THR A 42 -4.14 -6.98 -1.21
N PHE A 43 -4.28 -7.82 -2.24
CA PHE A 43 -3.37 -8.92 -2.50
C PHE A 43 -2.33 -8.64 -3.59
N ALA A 44 -2.50 -7.64 -4.46
CA ALA A 44 -1.40 -7.23 -5.36
C ALA A 44 -0.15 -6.77 -4.59
N PRO A 45 -0.29 -5.99 -3.49
CA PRO A 45 0.82 -5.72 -2.60
C PRO A 45 1.39 -6.99 -1.94
N VAL A 46 0.57 -7.96 -1.54
CA VAL A 46 1.05 -9.25 -0.99
C VAL A 46 1.93 -9.97 -1.99
N TRP A 47 1.48 -10.07 -3.25
CA TRP A 47 2.26 -10.69 -4.33
C TRP A 47 3.60 -9.98 -4.55
N TYR A 48 3.60 -8.64 -4.61
CA TYR A 48 4.83 -7.87 -4.80
C TYR A 48 5.77 -7.96 -3.59
N ALA A 49 5.22 -8.01 -2.38
CA ALA A 49 5.95 -8.31 -1.16
C ALA A 49 6.52 -9.73 -1.12
N HIS A 50 6.26 -10.59 -2.11
CA HIS A 50 6.90 -11.90 -2.24
C HIS A 50 7.88 -11.98 -3.43
N ALA A 51 8.19 -10.86 -4.08
CA ALA A 51 9.19 -10.79 -5.15
C ALA A 51 10.59 -11.20 -4.65
N ARG A 52 11.30 -12.05 -5.39
CA ARG A 52 12.61 -12.56 -4.97
C ARG A 52 13.69 -11.47 -5.05
N TYR A 53 14.67 -11.57 -4.16
CA TYR A 53 15.83 -10.69 -4.03
C TYR A 53 17.00 -11.57 -3.59
N TYR A 54 18.14 -11.49 -4.27
CA TYR A 54 19.30 -12.35 -4.00
C TYR A 54 20.54 -11.48 -3.73
N PRO A 55 20.88 -11.21 -2.45
CA PRO A 55 22.09 -10.44 -2.12
C PRO A 55 23.36 -11.12 -2.62
N ALA A 56 23.37 -12.45 -2.72
CA ALA A 56 24.48 -13.22 -3.27
C ALA A 56 24.72 -12.93 -4.77
N ASP A 57 23.69 -12.52 -5.50
CA ASP A 57 23.75 -12.16 -6.92
C ASP A 57 24.04 -10.66 -7.13
N GLY A 58 24.32 -9.92 -6.05
CA GLY A 58 24.65 -8.49 -6.09
C GLY A 58 23.43 -7.55 -6.09
N ASP A 59 22.22 -8.07 -5.91
CA ASP A 59 21.03 -7.22 -5.85
C ASP A 59 21.14 -6.19 -4.70
N PRO A 60 20.67 -4.94 -4.88
CA PRO A 60 20.63 -3.93 -3.81
C PRO A 60 19.46 -4.17 -2.84
N ILE A 61 19.68 -4.02 -1.52
CA ILE A 61 18.61 -4.15 -0.50
C ILE A 61 17.43 -3.25 -0.90
N PRO A 62 16.20 -3.80 -1.05
CA PRO A 62 15.06 -3.00 -1.47
C PRO A 62 14.78 -1.86 -0.48
N ARG A 63 14.82 -0.63 -1.00
CA ARG A 63 14.37 0.58 -0.28
C ARG A 63 12.90 0.92 -0.54
N THR A 64 12.28 0.13 -1.41
CA THR A 64 10.86 0.12 -1.72
C THR A 64 10.25 -1.18 -1.18
N PHE A 65 8.92 -1.22 -1.11
CA PHE A 65 8.16 -2.37 -0.62
C PHE A 65 8.60 -3.68 -1.32
N GLY A 66 8.82 -4.78 -0.57
CA GLY A 66 9.40 -6.03 -1.13
C GLY A 66 9.81 -7.08 -0.09
N ARG A 67 10.06 -8.32 -0.54
CA ARG A 67 10.10 -9.58 0.25
C ARG A 67 11.00 -9.67 1.46
N HIS A 68 12.13 -8.99 1.47
CA HIS A 68 13.04 -9.08 2.62
C HIS A 68 12.80 -8.00 3.67
N PRO A 69 12.61 -6.72 3.35
CA PRO A 69 12.39 -5.75 4.41
C PRO A 69 10.97 -5.73 5.00
N SER A 70 9.93 -6.17 4.28
CA SER A 70 8.53 -6.06 4.75
C SER A 70 7.80 -7.38 5.01
N ALA A 71 8.34 -8.56 4.63
CA ALA A 71 7.65 -9.85 4.79
C ALA A 71 8.41 -10.90 5.64
N HIS A 72 9.75 -10.94 5.62
CA HIS A 72 10.54 -11.90 6.42
C HIS A 72 11.70 -11.18 7.14
N GLY A 73 11.94 -11.45 8.42
CA GLY A 73 13.06 -10.86 9.16
C GLY A 73 14.37 -11.60 8.88
N VAL A 74 15.36 -10.93 8.28
CA VAL A 74 16.57 -11.62 7.78
C VAL A 74 17.88 -10.91 8.13
N SER A 75 17.85 -9.65 8.61
CA SER A 75 18.96 -9.01 9.35
C SER A 75 18.57 -7.63 9.92
N ARG A 76 19.37 -7.10 10.87
CA ARG A 76 19.21 -5.74 11.44
C ARG A 76 19.30 -4.60 10.42
N LEU A 77 19.97 -4.79 9.28
CA LEU A 77 20.26 -3.74 8.29
C LEU A 77 19.10 -3.45 7.33
N GLN A 78 18.04 -4.26 7.34
CA GLN A 78 16.93 -4.16 6.39
C GLN A 78 15.69 -3.42 6.96
N TYR A 79 15.71 -3.08 8.25
CA TYR A 79 14.64 -2.35 8.93
C TYR A 79 14.81 -0.83 8.79
N SER A 80 14.35 -0.28 7.68
CA SER A 80 14.14 1.17 7.57
C SER A 80 12.76 1.55 8.14
N ARG A 81 12.64 2.78 8.66
CA ARG A 81 11.34 3.29 9.15
C ARG A 81 10.25 3.20 8.08
N ILE A 82 10.59 3.45 6.82
CA ILE A 82 9.63 3.40 5.72
C ILE A 82 9.18 1.97 5.40
N ASN A 83 10.08 0.99 5.49
CA ASN A 83 9.74 -0.42 5.29
C ASN A 83 8.80 -0.93 6.39
N THR A 84 8.97 -0.47 7.65
CA THR A 84 8.02 -0.76 8.73
C THR A 84 6.63 -0.22 8.43
N ILE A 85 6.52 1.02 7.91
CA ILE A 85 5.22 1.59 7.54
C ILE A 85 4.57 0.77 6.42
N TYR A 86 5.31 0.37 5.38
CA TYR A 86 4.74 -0.47 4.32
C TYR A 86 4.28 -1.84 4.82
N ALA A 87 5.03 -2.47 5.72
CA ALA A 87 4.62 -3.73 6.35
C ALA A 87 3.32 -3.56 7.15
N LEU A 88 3.19 -2.49 7.93
CA LEU A 88 1.98 -2.18 8.68
C LEU A 88 0.77 -1.94 7.76
N MET A 89 0.95 -1.19 6.67
CA MET A 89 -0.10 -0.96 5.68
C MET A 89 -0.58 -2.27 5.04
N LEU A 90 0.37 -3.15 4.68
CA LEU A 90 0.06 -4.47 4.13
C LEU A 90 -0.76 -5.31 5.11
N VAL A 91 -0.25 -5.48 6.33
CA VAL A 91 -0.87 -6.33 7.36
C VAL A 91 -2.26 -5.84 7.71
N THR A 92 -2.43 -4.53 7.93
CA THR A 92 -3.73 -3.96 8.29
C THR A 92 -4.76 -4.11 7.17
N THR A 93 -4.35 -3.97 5.90
CA THR A 93 -5.24 -4.18 4.75
C THR A 93 -5.68 -5.64 4.63
N VAL A 94 -4.77 -6.59 4.83
CA VAL A 94 -5.08 -8.04 4.79
C VAL A 94 -5.99 -8.46 5.96
N ILE A 95 -5.72 -8.01 7.18
CA ILE A 95 -6.57 -8.29 8.35
C ILE A 95 -7.97 -7.73 8.13
N LYS A 96 -8.09 -6.48 7.66
CA LYS A 96 -9.38 -5.88 7.31
C LYS A 96 -10.12 -6.73 6.29
N PHE A 97 -9.44 -7.20 5.24
CA PHE A 97 -10.09 -8.02 4.21
C PHE A 97 -10.67 -9.32 4.80
N PHE A 98 -9.91 -10.01 5.65
CA PHE A 98 -10.40 -11.22 6.31
C PHE A 98 -11.57 -10.97 7.25
N ASP A 99 -11.57 -9.86 7.99
CA ASP A 99 -12.65 -9.55 8.93
C ASP A 99 -13.94 -9.09 8.23
N THR A 100 -13.85 -8.39 7.09
CA THR A 100 -15.02 -7.78 6.45
C THR A 100 -15.53 -8.46 5.19
N GLU A 101 -14.71 -9.25 4.50
CA GLU A 101 -15.06 -9.82 3.19
C GLU A 101 -15.17 -11.36 3.19
N LEU A 102 -14.66 -12.06 4.21
CA LEU A 102 -14.85 -13.51 4.34
C LEU A 102 -16.00 -13.85 5.30
N PRO A 103 -16.75 -14.94 5.04
CA PRO A 103 -17.68 -15.51 6.00
C PRO A 103 -16.94 -15.95 7.27
N ARG A 104 -17.55 -15.74 8.43
CA ARG A 104 -17.06 -16.26 9.72
C ARG A 104 -17.49 -17.70 9.95
#